data_AF-A0A7V1AN55-F1
#
_entry.id   AF-A0A7V1AN55-F1
#
_cell.length_a   1.000
_cell.length_b   1.000
_cell.length_c   1.000
_cell.angle_alpha   90.00
_cell.angle_beta   90.00
_cell.angle_gamma   90.00
#
_symmetry.space_group_name_H-M   'P 1'
#
loop_
_entity.id
_entity.type
_entity.pdbx_description
1 polymer ?
#
loop_
_entity_poly.entity_id
_entity_poly.type
_entity_poly.pdbx_seq_one_letter_code
_entity_poly.pdbx_strand_id
1 'polypeptide(L)'
;MSREKLEELFQNFLTKKILVLGDLMLDRYLWGVVSRISPEAPVPVVEIEREFARLGGAANVGNNIKSLGGTPYLVGIIGNDNSGNEILSIMN
;
A
#
# COMPACT_ATOMS: atom_id res chain seq x y z
N MET A 1 9.03 -10.64 -24.55
CA MET A 1 7.71 -10.13 -25.03
C MET A 1 7.99 -8.97 -25.96
N SER A 2 7.29 -8.86 -27.10
CA SER A 2 7.52 -7.73 -28.01
C SER A 2 6.90 -6.45 -27.44
N ARG A 3 7.40 -5.29 -27.88
CA ARG A 3 6.90 -3.98 -27.43
C ARG A 3 5.43 -3.80 -27.76
N GLU A 4 5.02 -4.24 -28.94
CA GLU A 4 3.65 -4.12 -29.47
C GLU A 4 2.68 -4.87 -28.56
N LYS A 5 3.06 -6.06 -28.09
CA LYS A 5 2.24 -6.85 -27.17
C LYS A 5 2.12 -6.21 -25.78
N LEU A 6 3.15 -5.49 -25.32
CA LEU A 6 3.09 -4.73 -24.07
C LEU A 6 2.12 -3.55 -24.20
N GLU A 7 2.22 -2.80 -25.29
CA GLU A 7 1.33 -1.67 -25.59
C GLU A 7 -0.13 -2.13 -25.70
N GLU A 8 -0.39 -3.24 -26.37
CA GLU A 8 -1.71 -3.86 -26.46
C GLU A 8 -2.28 -4.21 -25.07
N LEU A 9 -1.48 -4.81 -24.18
CA LEU A 9 -1.90 -5.16 -22.83
C LEU A 9 -2.32 -3.93 -22.01
N PHE A 10 -1.55 -2.85 -22.08
CA PHE A 10 -1.90 -1.60 -21.38
C PHE A 10 -3.17 -0.97 -21.96
N GLN A 11 -3.32 -0.94 -23.29
CA GLN A 11 -4.54 -0.43 -23.92
C GLN A 11 -5.77 -1.23 -23.51
N ASN A 12 -5.64 -2.55 -23.45
CA ASN A 12 -6.72 -3.43 -23.01
C ASN A 12 -7.11 -3.19 -21.54
N PHE A 13 -6.20 -2.71 -20.69
CA PHE A 13 -6.44 -2.46 -19.28
C PHE A 13 -7.27 -1.19 -19.02
N LEU A 14 -7.19 -0.18 -19.90
CA LEU A 14 -7.87 1.12 -19.75
C LEU A 14 -9.40 0.99 -19.60
N THR A 15 -10.00 -0.07 -20.15
CA THR A 15 -11.44 -0.30 -20.10
C THR A 15 -11.87 -1.28 -19.01
N LYS A 16 -10.91 -1.85 -18.26
CA LYS A 16 -11.20 -2.88 -17.24
C LYS A 16 -11.70 -2.23 -15.96
N LYS A 17 -12.86 -2.71 -15.52
CA LYS A 17 -13.45 -2.45 -14.21
C LYS A 17 -13.28 -3.70 -13.36
N ILE A 18 -12.58 -3.59 -12.24
CA ILE A 18 -12.17 -4.75 -11.44
C ILE A 18 -12.60 -4.53 -9.99
N LEU A 19 -13.42 -5.43 -9.47
CA LEU A 19 -13.78 -5.47 -8.05
C LEU A 19 -12.70 -6.23 -7.28
N VAL A 20 -12.18 -5.61 -6.22
CA VAL A 20 -11.25 -6.22 -5.28
C VAL A 20 -11.93 -6.25 -3.92
N LEU A 21 -12.23 -7.47 -3.46
CA LEU A 21 -12.81 -7.72 -2.15
C LEU A 21 -11.75 -8.35 -1.25
N GLY A 22 -11.46 -7.73 -0.10
CA GLY A 22 -10.51 -8.30 0.86
C GLY A 22 -10.06 -7.30 1.92
N ASP A 23 -8.98 -7.67 2.61
CA ASP A 23 -8.46 -6.91 3.74
C ASP A 23 -7.72 -5.64 3.26
N LEU A 24 -8.22 -4.50 3.70
CA LEU A 24 -7.59 -3.20 3.47
C LEU A 24 -6.64 -2.92 4.63
N MET A 25 -5.36 -2.77 4.31
CA MET A 25 -4.33 -2.56 5.31
C MET A 25 -3.35 -1.48 4.88
N LEU A 26 -2.58 -1.00 5.84
CA LEU A 26 -1.58 0.03 5.68
C LEU A 26 -0.22 -0.54 6.09
N ASP A 27 0.73 -0.52 5.17
CA ASP A 27 2.11 -0.92 5.43
C ASP A 27 2.86 0.31 5.95
N ARG A 28 3.24 0.28 7.23
CA ARG A 28 3.94 1.37 7.90
C ARG A 28 5.41 1.03 8.02
N TYR A 29 6.25 1.97 7.61
CA TYR A 29 7.68 1.80 7.60
C TYR A 29 8.33 2.84 8.49
N LEU A 30 9.15 2.36 9.41
CA LEU A 30 9.93 3.16 10.34
C LEU A 30 11.40 3.02 9.96
N TRP A 31 12.03 4.11 9.52
CA TRP A 31 13.47 4.19 9.33
C TRP A 31 14.10 4.92 10.50
N GLY A 32 15.19 4.34 10.99
CA GLY A 32 15.93 4.90 12.10
C GLY A 32 17.27 4.20 12.27
N VAL A 33 18.01 4.68 13.26
CA VAL A 33 19.33 4.16 13.60
C VAL A 33 19.28 3.43 14.95
N VAL A 34 20.14 2.42 15.10
CA VAL A 34 20.32 1.71 16.38
C VAL A 34 21.65 2.12 16.97
N SER A 35 21.62 2.81 18.10
CA SER A 35 22.82 3.30 18.79
C SER A 35 23.11 2.58 20.11
N ARG A 36 22.14 1.84 20.67
CA ARG A 36 22.27 1.16 21.97
C ARG A 36 21.32 -0.03 22.14
N ILE A 37 21.60 -0.84 23.15
CA ILE A 37 20.71 -1.88 23.69
C ILE A 37 19.90 -1.30 24.87
N SER A 38 18.65 -1.73 25.02
CA SER A 38 17.79 -1.31 26.13
C SER A 38 18.36 -1.82 27.48
N PRO A 39 18.39 -0.98 28.53
CA PRO A 39 18.73 -1.43 29.88
C PRO A 39 17.63 -2.29 30.54
N GLU A 40 16.39 -2.25 30.03
CA GLU A 40 15.23 -3.00 30.53
C GLU A 40 15.15 -4.43 29.97
N ALA A 41 15.63 -4.65 28.74
CA ALA A 41 15.63 -5.96 28.08
C ALA A 41 16.74 -6.04 27.00
N PRO A 42 17.24 -7.24 26.65
CA PRO A 42 18.29 -7.42 25.65
C PRO A 42 17.79 -7.24 24.21
N VAL A 43 17.22 -6.08 23.90
CA VAL A 43 16.68 -5.70 22.59
C VAL A 43 17.25 -4.35 22.12
N PRO A 44 17.44 -4.14 20.80
CA PRO A 44 17.89 -2.86 20.26
C PRO A 44 16.88 -1.73 20.47
N VAL A 45 17.37 -0.52 20.71
CA VAL A 45 16.54 0.70 20.68
C VAL A 45 16.72 1.37 19.31
N VAL A 46 15.64 1.51 18.56
CA VAL A 46 15.63 2.22 17.27
C VAL A 46 15.20 3.67 17.50
N GLU A 47 16.04 4.62 17.13
CA GLU A 47 15.72 6.04 17.09
C GLU A 47 15.13 6.37 15.70
N ILE A 48 13.81 6.56 15.63
CA ILE A 48 13.09 6.77 14.36
C ILE A 48 13.40 8.16 13.81
N GLU A 49 13.94 8.21 12.60
CA GLU A 49 14.26 9.44 11.86
C GLU A 49 13.20 9.76 10.80
N ARG A 50 12.53 8.73 10.28
CA ARG A 50 11.51 8.88 9.23
C ARG A 50 10.45 7.79 9.35
N GLU A 51 9.22 8.20 9.14
CA GLU A 51 8.08 7.31 8.99
C GLU A 51 7.35 7.61 7.68
N PHE A 52 6.90 6.57 6.99
CA PHE A 52 5.88 6.72 5.97
C PHE A 52 5.02 5.47 5.84
N ALA A 53 3.84 5.66 5.27
CA ALA A 53 2.89 4.61 5.04
C ALA A 53 2.63 4.38 3.55
N ARG A 54 2.21 3.16 3.21
CA ARG A 54 1.74 2.78 1.88
C ARG A 54 0.51 1.90 2.00
N LEU A 55 -0.30 1.88 0.95
CA LEU A 55 -1.39 0.91 0.85
C LEU A 55 -0.82 -0.51 0.82
N GLY A 56 -1.36 -1.38 1.66
CA GLY A 56 -1.04 -2.81 1.72
C GLY A 56 -2.26 -3.67 1.36
N GLY A 57 -2.05 -4.98 1.20
CA GLY A 57 -3.14 -5.95 0.99
C GLY A 57 -4.03 -5.64 -0.21
N ALA A 58 -5.35 -5.74 -0.03
CA ALA A 58 -6.32 -5.45 -1.09
C ALA A 58 -6.21 -4.00 -1.59
N ALA A 59 -5.85 -3.05 -0.72
CA ALA A 59 -5.66 -1.66 -1.11
C ALA A 59 -4.50 -1.49 -2.10
N ASN A 60 -3.39 -2.21 -1.91
CA ASN A 60 -2.28 -2.20 -2.86
C ASN A 60 -2.65 -2.84 -4.21
N VAL A 61 -3.48 -3.89 -4.19
CA VAL A 61 -4.00 -4.50 -5.43
C VAL A 61 -4.82 -3.48 -6.22
N GLY A 62 -5.68 -2.71 -5.54
CA GLY A 62 -6.41 -1.60 -6.17
C GLY A 62 -5.46 -0.55 -6.76
N ASN A 63 -4.42 -0.17 -6.03
CA ASN A 63 -3.40 0.78 -6.52
C ASN A 63 -2.68 0.27 -7.78
N ASN A 64 -2.34 -1.02 -7.84
CA ASN A 64 -1.73 -1.64 -9.02
C ASN A 64 -2.69 -1.66 -10.22
N ILE A 65 -3.98 -1.95 -10.02
CA ILE A 65 -4.97 -1.90 -11.10
C ILE A 65 -5.09 -0.48 -11.66
N LYS A 66 -5.11 0.53 -10.77
CA LYS A 66 -5.16 1.94 -11.16
C LYS A 66 -3.92 2.35 -11.94
N SER A 67 -2.72 1.94 -11.51
CA SER A 67 -1.46 2.28 -12.18
C SER A 67 -1.33 1.67 -13.58
N LEU A 68 -1.96 0.51 -13.80
CA LEU A 68 -2.09 -0.11 -15.13
C LEU A 68 -3.14 0.57 -16.03
N GLY A 69 -3.89 1.57 -15.51
CA GLY A 69 -4.92 2.31 -16.25
C GLY A 69 -6.34 1.78 -16.07
N GLY A 70 -6.53 0.72 -15.30
CA GLY A 70 -7.84 0.17 -15.00
C GLY A 70 -8.61 0.98 -13.96
N THR A 71 -9.87 0.63 -13.76
CA THR A 71 -10.74 1.18 -12.72
C THR A 71 -10.97 0.15 -11.61
N PRO A 72 -10.27 0.26 -10.47
CA PRO A 72 -10.52 -0.60 -9.32
C PRO A 72 -11.77 -0.15 -8.55
N TYR A 73 -12.53 -1.12 -8.06
CA TYR A 73 -13.55 -0.94 -7.03
C TYR A 73 -13.10 -1.74 -5.81
N LEU A 74 -12.77 -1.05 -4.72
CA LEU A 74 -12.32 -1.70 -3.48
C LEU A 74 -13.48 -1.89 -2.53
N VAL A 75 -13.61 -3.09 -2.00
CA VAL A 75 -14.56 -3.44 -0.94
C VAL A 75 -13.82 -4.14 0.18
N GLY A 76 -13.98 -3.61 1.38
CA GLY A 76 -13.34 -4.13 2.59
C GLY A 76 -13.79 -3.31 3.80
N ILE A 77 -13.19 -3.59 4.95
CA ILE A 77 -13.48 -2.91 6.21
C ILE A 77 -12.23 -2.16 6.64
N ILE A 78 -12.40 -0.92 7.12
CA ILE A 78 -11.37 -0.14 7.79
C ILE A 78 -11.88 0.29 9.17
N GLY A 79 -10.94 0.53 10.09
CA GLY A 79 -11.26 1.07 11.41
C GLY A 79 -11.68 2.54 11.35
N ASN A 80 -12.43 3.00 12.34
CA ASN A 80 -12.68 4.44 12.57
C ASN A 80 -11.55 5.03 13.42
N ASP A 81 -10.33 4.99 12.89
CA ASP A 81 -9.12 5.43 13.55
C ASP A 81 -8.18 6.15 12.56
N ASN A 82 -7.01 6.58 13.05
CA ASN A 82 -6.03 7.29 12.24
C ASN A 82 -5.56 6.47 11.04
N SER A 83 -5.39 5.16 11.19
CA SER A 83 -4.95 4.27 10.11
C SER A 83 -6.04 4.16 9.03
N GLY A 84 -7.31 4.04 9.43
CA GLY A 84 -8.44 4.06 8.49
C GLY A 84 -8.54 5.37 7.71
N ASN A 85 -8.38 6.50 8.40
CA ASN A 85 -8.37 7.82 7.76
C ASN A 85 -7.18 7.98 6.79
N GLU A 86 -6.01 7.45 7.15
CA GLU A 86 -4.82 7.49 6.31
C GLU A 86 -4.99 6.63 5.04
N ILE A 87 -5.61 5.45 5.15
CA ILE A 87 -5.99 4.64 3.98
C ILE A 87 -6.87 5.45 3.01
N LEU A 88 -7.92 6.10 3.52
CA LEU A 88 -8.81 6.94 2.69
C LEU A 88 -8.06 8.12 2.07
N SER A 89 -7.14 8.73 2.80
CA SER A 89 -6.33 9.84 2.30
C SER A 89 -5.37 9.43 1.18
N ILE A 90 -4.78 8.24 1.24
CA ILE A 90 -3.85 7.74 0.21
C ILE A 90 -4.60 7.24 -1.03
N MET A 91 -5.85 6.79 -0.87
CA MET A 91 -6.68 6.30 -1.98
C MET A 91 -7.27 7.41 -2.88
N ASN A 92 -7.35 8.65 -2.38
CA ASN A 92 -7.86 9.81 -3.12
C ASN A 92 -6.77 10.46 -3.98
#